data_AF-A0A961FSQ5-F1
#
_entry.id   AF-A0A961FSQ5-F1
#
_cell.length_a   1.000
_cell.length_b   1.000
_cell.length_c   1.000
_cell.angle_alpha   90.00
_cell.angle_beta   90.00
_cell.angle_gamma   90.00
#
_symmetry.space_group_name_H-M   'P 1'
#
loop_
_entity.id
_entity.type
_entity.pdbx_description
1 polymer ?
#
loop_
_entity_poly.entity_id
_entity_poly.type
_entity_poly.pdbx_seq_one_letter_code
_entity_poly.pdbx_strand_id
1 'polypeptide(L)'
;MNPQTRIHNRPGNLINFHPHTLPLSASLREIIFLFFILLVSASPSLAADITPITPGSKAPDFNLPGIDDKSHTLADYADADILAILFTCNHCPSAQGAESRVKKLVTDFADQSFQLVAISPNDPGSIRLNELGYSVYGDTLEDMKKHAKEFGFTFPYLYDGETQSVSKAYGVTATPHIFIFDKARTLRYVGRIDDSRYGDESTIKTHEARDAIEALLAGKEPPVTQTRAHGCSTKWAGKADAVAKYNAEFEKKEVTVETIDAAALKKLRANDTDKVRLINLWATWCGPCVAEMPDLVNIGRQFETRGFDLVTLSLDDAAAAEKVRVMLKRFHAAMPDLTEASVKEEGRTTNNYHWTGDPDALAEIVDPEWPGALPHTLLIAPGGEIIYRHNGEIDVDELRRKIVDHLGRFYTPD
;
A
#
# COMPACT_ATOMS: atom_id res chain seq x y z
N MET A 1 -22.48 -45.39 -67.96
CA MET A 1 -21.84 -46.55 -67.30
C MET A 1 -22.37 -46.63 -65.87
N ASN A 2 -23.29 -47.57 -65.62
CA ASN A 2 -23.62 -48.15 -64.30
C ASN A 2 -22.76 -49.43 -64.15
N PRO A 3 -22.61 -50.15 -63.01
CA PRO A 3 -23.32 -50.09 -61.71
C PRO A 3 -22.42 -50.20 -60.45
N GLN A 4 -22.84 -49.69 -59.28
CA GLN A 4 -23.48 -50.39 -58.12
C GLN A 4 -22.90 -51.72 -57.63
N THR A 5 -22.66 -51.81 -56.31
CA THR A 5 -23.21 -52.78 -55.30
C THR A 5 -22.39 -52.60 -53.99
N ARG A 6 -22.85 -52.41 -52.75
CA ARG A 6 -23.98 -52.81 -51.88
C ARG A 6 -23.85 -54.22 -51.25
N ILE A 7 -23.94 -54.23 -49.91
CA ILE A 7 -24.48 -55.23 -48.93
C ILE A 7 -23.62 -56.46 -48.54
N HIS A 8 -23.27 -56.65 -47.24
CA HIS A 8 -23.98 -57.56 -46.31
C HIS A 8 -23.44 -57.68 -44.87
N ASN A 9 -24.42 -57.81 -43.97
CA ASN A 9 -24.41 -58.04 -42.52
C ASN A 9 -24.08 -59.50 -42.13
N ARG A 10 -23.31 -59.67 -41.02
CA ARG A 10 -23.41 -60.62 -39.84
C ARG A 10 -23.73 -62.14 -40.08
N PRO A 11 -23.71 -63.06 -39.08
CA PRO A 11 -23.17 -63.10 -37.69
C PRO A 11 -22.33 -64.38 -37.37
N GLY A 12 -21.80 -64.52 -36.13
CA GLY A 12 -21.46 -65.85 -35.56
C GLY A 12 -20.59 -65.90 -34.30
N ASN A 13 -21.23 -65.96 -33.13
CA ASN A 13 -20.99 -66.72 -31.88
C ASN A 13 -19.55 -67.04 -31.38
N LEU A 14 -19.19 -66.55 -30.18
CA LEU A 14 -19.11 -67.25 -28.86
C LEU A 14 -17.96 -68.29 -28.78
N ILE A 15 -17.02 -68.17 -27.84
CA ILE A 15 -17.07 -68.82 -26.51
C ILE A 15 -16.21 -68.06 -25.48
N ASN A 16 -16.74 -67.98 -24.26
CA ASN A 16 -16.17 -67.44 -23.02
C ASN A 16 -14.93 -68.20 -22.51
N PHE A 17 -13.98 -67.48 -21.92
CA PHE A 17 -13.28 -67.91 -20.70
C PHE A 17 -12.99 -66.69 -19.80
N HIS A 18 -13.55 -66.74 -18.60
CA HIS A 18 -13.09 -66.13 -17.34
C HIS A 18 -13.19 -67.28 -16.31
N PRO A 19 -12.46 -67.31 -15.18
CA PRO A 19 -11.98 -66.16 -14.41
C PRO A 19 -10.55 -66.34 -13.82
N HIS A 20 -10.01 -65.30 -13.19
CA HIS A 20 -9.63 -65.32 -11.77
C HIS A 20 -9.06 -63.96 -11.35
N THR A 21 -9.79 -63.35 -10.42
CA THR A 21 -9.45 -62.18 -9.61
C THR A 21 -8.48 -62.54 -8.51
N LEU A 22 -7.59 -61.61 -8.11
CA LEU A 22 -7.59 -60.98 -6.77
C LEU A 22 -6.62 -59.77 -6.74
N PRO A 23 -6.92 -58.73 -5.95
CA PRO A 23 -6.24 -57.43 -5.97
C PRO A 23 -5.11 -57.34 -4.93
N LEU A 24 -4.12 -56.49 -5.19
CA LEU A 24 -3.17 -56.05 -4.17
C LEU A 24 -3.59 -54.68 -3.62
N SER A 25 -3.58 -54.64 -2.30
CA SER A 25 -4.18 -53.69 -1.37
C SER A 25 -3.59 -52.29 -1.39
N ALA A 26 -4.47 -51.33 -1.15
CA ALA A 26 -4.13 -50.00 -0.69
C ALA A 26 -3.52 -50.04 0.72
N SER A 27 -2.28 -49.60 0.88
CA SER A 27 -1.75 -49.12 2.16
C SER A 27 -0.45 -48.35 1.93
N LEU A 28 -0.52 -47.05 1.64
CA LEU A 28 0.52 -46.07 2.01
C LEU A 28 0.03 -44.62 1.82
N ARG A 29 -1.22 -44.36 2.21
CA ARG A 29 -1.70 -43.00 2.49
C ARG A 29 -2.31 -43.08 3.89
N GLU A 30 -1.91 -42.14 4.75
CA GLU A 30 -2.24 -42.06 6.18
C GLU A 30 -1.36 -42.91 7.09
N ILE A 31 -0.41 -42.24 7.76
CA ILE A 31 -0.01 -42.34 9.19
C ILE A 31 1.29 -41.51 9.31
N ILE A 32 1.17 -40.18 9.33
CA ILE A 32 1.97 -39.23 10.15
C ILE A 32 1.06 -38.01 10.34
N PHE A 33 0.01 -38.17 11.14
CA PHE A 33 -0.85 -37.07 11.55
C PHE A 33 -1.21 -37.30 13.01
N LEU A 34 -0.22 -37.14 13.91
CA LEU A 34 -0.46 -37.11 15.35
C LEU A 34 0.69 -36.38 16.04
N PHE A 35 0.32 -35.29 16.71
CA PHE A 35 1.08 -34.51 17.70
C PHE A 35 2.19 -33.58 17.21
N PHE A 36 1.80 -32.51 16.50
CA PHE A 36 2.37 -31.19 16.79
C PHE A 36 1.32 -30.40 17.58
N ILE A 37 1.45 -30.41 18.91
CA ILE A 37 0.79 -29.43 19.77
C ILE A 37 1.46 -28.10 19.45
N LEU A 38 0.81 -27.30 18.60
CA LEU A 38 1.12 -25.89 18.45
C LEU A 38 0.70 -25.21 19.76
N LEU A 39 1.65 -25.03 20.68
CA LEU A 39 1.56 -23.99 21.70
C LEU A 39 1.66 -22.65 20.94
N VAL A 40 0.53 -22.21 20.38
CA VAL A 40 0.35 -20.81 20.04
C VAL A 40 0.24 -20.10 21.37
N SER A 41 1.35 -19.56 21.86
CA SER A 41 1.31 -18.49 22.83
C SER A 41 0.55 -17.34 22.17
N ALA A 42 -0.77 -17.31 22.40
CA ALA A 42 -1.59 -16.15 22.16
C ALA A 42 -1.00 -15.03 23.02
N SER A 43 -0.14 -14.22 22.41
CA SER A 43 0.21 -12.94 23.00
C SER A 43 -1.10 -12.16 23.11
N PRO A 44 -1.50 -11.68 24.29
CA PRO A 44 -2.67 -10.83 24.37
C PRO A 44 -2.38 -9.62 23.48
N SER A 45 -3.10 -9.56 22.36
CA SER A 45 -3.24 -8.32 21.62
C SER A 45 -3.85 -7.35 22.61
N LEU A 46 -3.06 -6.40 23.12
CA LEU A 46 -3.58 -5.21 23.77
C LEU A 46 -4.25 -4.38 22.66
N ALA A 47 -5.36 -4.89 22.14
CA ALA A 47 -6.34 -4.04 21.51
C ALA A 47 -6.75 -3.08 22.63
N ALA A 48 -6.48 -1.79 22.44
CA ALA A 48 -7.07 -0.79 23.31
C ALA A 48 -8.58 -1.10 23.41
N ASP A 49 -9.15 -1.10 24.60
CA ASP A 49 -10.59 -1.24 24.80
C ASP A 49 -11.28 0.00 24.22
N ILE A 50 -11.43 0.03 22.91
CA ILE A 50 -12.10 1.09 22.17
C ILE A 50 -13.60 0.83 22.28
N THR A 51 -14.32 1.77 22.90
CA THR A 51 -15.79 1.72 22.99
C THR A 51 -16.37 2.75 22.03
N PRO A 52 -16.91 2.34 20.87
CA PRO A 52 -17.53 3.25 19.90
C PRO A 52 -18.75 3.97 20.49
N ILE A 53 -18.85 5.27 20.24
CA ILE A 53 -20.09 6.01 20.50
C ILE A 53 -21.19 5.55 19.53
N THR A 54 -22.43 5.60 19.97
CA THR A 54 -23.61 5.15 19.20
C THR A 54 -24.56 6.31 18.93
N PRO A 55 -25.45 6.20 17.92
CA PRO A 55 -26.45 7.24 17.63
C PRO A 55 -27.19 7.68 18.91
N GLY A 56 -27.34 8.99 19.09
CA GLY A 56 -27.84 9.62 20.32
C GLY A 56 -26.76 10.12 21.28
N SER A 57 -25.50 9.70 21.12
CA SER A 57 -24.37 10.20 21.91
C SER A 57 -24.05 11.66 21.59
N LYS A 58 -23.49 12.40 22.55
CA LYS A 58 -22.90 13.72 22.26
C LYS A 58 -21.55 13.58 21.59
N ALA A 59 -21.20 14.51 20.70
CA ALA A 59 -19.85 14.64 20.16
C ALA A 59 -18.85 14.83 21.30
N PRO A 60 -17.87 13.93 21.49
CA PRO A 60 -16.76 14.22 22.38
C PRO A 60 -16.02 15.47 21.92
N ASP A 61 -15.60 16.30 22.88
CA ASP A 61 -14.85 17.52 22.58
C ASP A 61 -13.41 17.18 22.13
N PHE A 62 -12.76 18.14 21.48
CA PHE A 62 -11.39 17.99 21.03
C PHE A 62 -10.64 19.33 21.02
N ASN A 63 -9.32 19.26 21.04
CA ASN A 63 -8.42 20.37 20.77
C ASN A 63 -7.23 19.79 20.01
N LEU A 64 -7.22 19.95 18.69
CA LEU A 64 -6.25 19.32 17.80
C LEU A 64 -5.56 20.32 16.89
N PRO A 65 -4.26 20.15 16.60
CA PRO A 65 -3.56 20.94 15.60
C PRO A 65 -4.05 20.57 14.18
N GLY A 66 -4.26 21.58 13.35
CA GLY A 66 -4.62 21.46 11.94
C GLY A 66 -3.44 21.68 11.00
N ILE A 67 -3.62 21.27 9.75
CA ILE A 67 -2.68 21.57 8.65
C ILE A 67 -2.50 23.08 8.38
N ASP A 68 -3.37 23.92 8.94
CA ASP A 68 -3.31 25.38 8.88
C ASP A 68 -2.52 26.01 10.04
N ASP A 69 -1.79 25.19 10.80
CA ASP A 69 -0.98 25.57 11.97
C ASP A 69 -1.81 26.18 13.13
N LYS A 70 -3.13 25.96 13.12
CA LYS A 70 -4.04 26.37 14.19
C LYS A 70 -4.51 25.18 15.01
N SER A 71 -4.89 25.48 16.24
CA SER A 71 -5.65 24.55 17.07
C SER A 71 -7.13 24.72 16.74
N HIS A 72 -7.84 23.60 16.61
CA HIS A 72 -9.28 23.54 16.35
C HIS A 72 -9.97 22.78 17.48
N THR A 73 -11.14 23.26 17.87
CA THR A 73 -12.01 22.70 18.90
C THR A 73 -13.39 22.41 18.35
N LEU A 74 -14.19 21.61 19.08
CA LEU A 74 -15.58 21.34 18.66
C LEU A 74 -16.41 22.63 18.58
N ALA A 75 -16.10 23.61 19.44
CA ALA A 75 -16.81 24.89 19.51
C ALA A 75 -16.61 25.77 18.26
N ASP A 76 -15.49 25.62 17.55
CA ASP A 76 -15.22 26.39 16.31
C ASP A 76 -16.22 26.08 15.19
N TYR A 77 -16.95 24.97 15.32
CA TYR A 77 -17.95 24.51 14.36
C TYR A 77 -19.39 24.81 14.82
N ALA A 78 -19.60 25.52 15.94
CA ALA A 78 -20.92 25.65 16.59
C ALA A 78 -22.03 26.24 15.72
N ASP A 79 -21.69 27.05 14.72
CA ASP A 79 -22.67 27.72 13.85
C ASP A 79 -23.28 26.78 12.79
N ALA A 80 -22.63 25.64 12.50
CA ALA A 80 -23.17 24.66 11.56
C ALA A 80 -24.30 23.85 12.20
N ASP A 81 -25.46 23.81 11.54
CA ASP A 81 -26.55 22.94 11.95
C ASP A 81 -26.14 21.48 11.83
N ILE A 82 -25.41 21.11 10.79
CA ILE A 82 -24.89 19.75 10.59
C ILE A 82 -23.36 19.76 10.60
N LEU A 83 -22.76 18.94 11.45
CA LEU A 83 -21.31 18.74 11.52
C LEU A 83 -20.96 17.30 11.17
N ALA A 84 -20.15 17.10 10.13
CA ALA A 84 -19.51 15.83 9.84
C ALA A 84 -18.07 15.82 10.37
N ILE A 85 -17.73 14.82 11.18
CA ILE A 85 -16.38 14.52 11.62
C ILE A 85 -15.92 13.25 10.91
N LEU A 86 -14.91 13.38 10.05
CA LEU A 86 -14.37 12.28 9.26
C LEU A 86 -13.00 11.88 9.80
N PHE A 87 -12.87 10.65 10.29
CA PHE A 87 -11.55 10.07 10.54
C PHE A 87 -11.00 9.46 9.25
N THR A 88 -9.86 9.95 8.78
CA THR A 88 -9.24 9.57 7.49
C THR A 88 -7.71 9.53 7.62
N CYS A 89 -6.97 9.09 6.61
CA CYS A 89 -5.51 9.17 6.59
C CYS A 89 -4.96 9.31 5.17
N ASN A 90 -3.65 9.54 5.03
CA ASN A 90 -3.01 9.79 3.75
C ASN A 90 -2.63 8.48 3.03
N HIS A 91 -2.32 7.42 3.78
CA HIS A 91 -1.77 6.19 3.20
C HIS A 91 -2.80 5.11 2.86
N CYS A 92 -3.97 5.09 3.50
CA CYS A 92 -4.95 4.03 3.28
C CYS A 92 -5.57 4.15 1.88
N PRO A 93 -5.50 3.12 1.03
CA PRO A 93 -6.10 3.16 -0.31
C PRO A 93 -7.61 3.42 -0.29
N SER A 94 -8.34 2.88 0.69
CA SER A 94 -9.78 3.16 0.82
C SER A 94 -10.06 4.61 1.22
N ALA A 95 -9.22 5.20 2.07
CA ALA A 95 -9.35 6.59 2.50
C ALA A 95 -9.00 7.55 1.35
N GLN A 96 -7.91 7.29 0.65
CA GLN A 96 -7.52 8.03 -0.55
C GLN A 96 -8.58 7.95 -1.65
N GLY A 97 -9.15 6.76 -1.87
CA GLY A 97 -10.26 6.59 -2.81
C GLY A 97 -11.51 7.39 -2.43
N ALA A 98 -11.71 7.71 -1.14
CA ALA A 98 -12.87 8.47 -0.67
C ALA A 98 -12.70 9.99 -0.80
N GLU A 99 -11.51 10.49 -1.10
CA GLU A 99 -11.20 11.92 -1.12
C GLU A 99 -12.08 12.71 -2.10
N SER A 100 -12.33 12.18 -3.32
CA SER A 100 -13.18 12.87 -4.31
C SER A 100 -14.60 13.07 -3.78
N ARG A 101 -15.16 12.03 -3.16
CA ARG A 101 -16.51 12.01 -2.60
C ARG A 101 -16.64 12.95 -1.41
N VAL A 102 -15.65 12.97 -0.52
CA VAL A 102 -15.62 13.89 0.63
C VAL A 102 -15.54 15.34 0.15
N LYS A 103 -14.66 15.65 -0.81
CA LYS A 103 -14.62 16.98 -1.45
C LYS A 103 -15.94 17.35 -2.11
N LYS A 104 -16.61 16.38 -2.74
CA LYS A 104 -17.92 16.57 -3.35
C LYS A 104 -19.01 16.88 -2.31
N LEU A 105 -19.01 16.21 -1.15
CA LEU A 105 -19.92 16.54 -0.05
C LEU A 105 -19.73 18.00 0.39
N VAL A 106 -18.48 18.42 0.65
CA VAL A 106 -18.18 19.79 1.05
C VAL A 106 -18.63 20.81 0.00
N THR A 107 -18.43 20.49 -1.28
CA THR A 107 -18.80 21.37 -2.40
C THR A 107 -20.32 21.46 -2.57
N ASP A 108 -21.02 20.33 -2.59
CA ASP A 108 -22.48 20.29 -2.85
C ASP A 108 -23.30 20.92 -1.71
N PHE A 109 -22.78 20.91 -0.48
CA PHE A 109 -23.45 21.47 0.70
C PHE A 109 -22.87 22.83 1.15
N ALA A 110 -22.01 23.47 0.34
CA ALA A 110 -21.32 24.70 0.72
C ALA A 110 -22.25 25.88 1.04
N ASP A 111 -23.40 25.97 0.37
CA ASP A 111 -24.41 27.03 0.59
C ASP A 111 -25.45 26.67 1.67
N GLN A 112 -25.26 25.55 2.37
CA GLN A 112 -26.15 25.06 3.42
C GLN A 112 -25.45 25.12 4.77
N SER A 113 -26.22 24.92 5.85
CA SER A 113 -25.70 24.92 7.23
C SER A 113 -24.97 23.60 7.55
N PHE A 114 -23.88 23.34 6.83
CA PHE A 114 -23.08 22.12 6.89
C PHE A 114 -21.59 22.45 6.97
N GLN A 115 -20.88 21.75 7.85
CA GLN A 115 -19.41 21.76 7.90
C GLN A 115 -18.86 20.35 8.04
N LEU A 116 -17.68 20.14 7.48
CA LEU A 116 -16.90 18.91 7.63
C LEU A 116 -15.53 19.24 8.21
N VAL A 117 -15.12 18.46 9.20
CA VAL A 117 -13.74 18.43 9.74
C VAL A 117 -13.19 17.02 9.61
N ALA A 118 -12.01 16.91 9.01
CA ALA A 118 -11.28 15.65 8.92
C ALA A 118 -10.25 15.54 10.05
N ILE A 119 -10.02 14.32 10.55
CA ILE A 119 -9.05 14.02 11.61
C ILE A 119 -8.22 12.82 11.19
N SER A 120 -6.88 12.93 11.25
CA SER A 120 -5.96 11.80 11.12
C SER A 120 -5.77 11.12 12.47
N PRO A 121 -6.21 9.86 12.64
CA PRO A 121 -6.14 9.16 13.92
C PRO A 121 -4.83 8.39 14.13
N ASN A 122 -3.99 8.30 13.09
CA ASN A 122 -2.92 7.33 13.03
C ASN A 122 -1.65 7.85 13.70
N ASP A 123 -1.05 7.01 14.55
CA ASP A 123 0.30 7.22 15.07
C ASP A 123 1.32 6.81 13.99
N PRO A 124 2.19 7.71 13.51
CA PRO A 124 3.19 7.40 12.48
C PRO A 124 4.18 6.30 12.91
N GLY A 125 4.50 6.20 14.21
CA GLY A 125 5.39 5.16 14.75
C GLY A 125 4.82 3.74 14.66
N SER A 126 3.51 3.63 14.43
CA SER A 126 2.75 2.37 14.35
C SER A 126 2.43 1.95 12.91
N ILE A 127 3.09 2.56 11.92
CA ILE A 127 2.94 2.25 10.50
C ILE A 127 4.22 1.61 9.99
N ARG A 128 4.12 0.41 9.41
CA ARG A 128 5.25 -0.19 8.69
C ARG A 128 5.40 0.46 7.33
N LEU A 129 6.64 0.55 6.82
CA LEU A 129 6.91 1.14 5.50
C LEU A 129 6.05 0.50 4.39
N ASN A 130 5.89 -0.82 4.40
CA ASN A 130 5.09 -1.52 3.39
C ASN A 130 3.58 -1.23 3.45
N GLU A 131 3.09 -0.62 4.53
CA GLU A 131 1.71 -0.12 4.62
C GLU A 131 1.57 1.25 3.93
N LEU A 132 2.67 1.94 3.65
CA LEU A 132 2.70 3.21 2.89
C LEU A 132 2.78 3.01 1.37
N GLY A 133 2.73 1.77 0.87
CA GLY A 133 2.92 1.44 -0.53
C GLY A 133 1.89 2.02 -1.51
N TYR A 134 0.84 2.70 -1.02
CA TYR A 134 -0.18 3.38 -1.82
C TYR A 134 -0.07 4.91 -1.81
N SER A 135 0.92 5.49 -1.12
CA SER A 135 0.98 6.92 -0.88
C SER A 135 2.38 7.50 -1.09
N VAL A 136 2.39 8.78 -1.46
CA VAL A 136 3.60 9.60 -1.48
C VAL A 136 4.01 10.00 -0.07
N TYR A 137 3.03 10.26 0.80
CA TYR A 137 3.22 10.83 2.13
C TYR A 137 2.79 9.86 3.24
N GLY A 138 3.43 9.99 4.40
CA GLY A 138 3.01 9.33 5.64
C GLY A 138 1.83 10.02 6.31
N ASP A 139 1.58 9.71 7.59
CA ASP A 139 0.49 10.30 8.39
C ASP A 139 0.97 11.31 9.44
N THR A 140 2.21 11.82 9.32
CA THR A 140 2.68 12.92 10.16
C THR A 140 1.92 14.22 9.85
N LEU A 141 1.86 15.18 10.78
CA LEU A 141 1.22 16.48 10.51
C LEU A 141 1.87 17.21 9.32
N GLU A 142 3.18 17.12 9.15
CA GLU A 142 3.88 17.72 8.01
C GLU A 142 3.52 17.03 6.68
N ASP A 143 3.43 15.70 6.69
CA ASP A 143 2.97 14.93 5.53
C ASP A 143 1.50 15.22 5.18
N MET A 144 0.65 15.40 6.19
CA MET A 144 -0.75 15.82 6.00
C MET A 144 -0.84 17.17 5.29
N LYS A 145 0.03 18.14 5.62
CA LYS A 145 0.07 19.44 4.93
C LYS A 145 0.42 19.28 3.45
N LYS A 146 1.44 18.47 3.15
CA LYS A 146 1.83 18.18 1.76
C LYS A 146 0.71 17.48 0.99
N HIS A 147 0.10 16.46 1.60
CA HIS A 147 -1.01 15.69 1.02
C HIS A 147 -2.22 16.57 0.73
N ALA A 148 -2.66 17.34 1.73
CA ALA A 148 -3.80 18.24 1.60
C ALA A 148 -3.59 19.32 0.53
N LYS A 149 -2.37 19.85 0.43
CA LYS A 149 -1.98 20.81 -0.62
C LYS A 149 -2.02 20.16 -2.01
N GLU A 150 -1.45 18.96 -2.15
CA GLU A 150 -1.39 18.25 -3.43
C GLU A 150 -2.78 17.85 -3.94
N PHE A 151 -3.66 17.38 -3.05
CA PHE A 151 -5.00 16.89 -3.43
C PHE A 151 -6.13 17.91 -3.22
N GLY A 152 -5.78 19.16 -2.90
CA GLY A 152 -6.70 20.30 -2.86
C GLY A 152 -7.79 20.17 -1.80
N PHE A 153 -7.41 19.86 -0.56
CA PHE A 153 -8.38 19.81 0.54
C PHE A 153 -8.79 21.24 0.92
N THR A 154 -10.10 21.48 0.96
CA THR A 154 -10.72 22.78 1.28
C THR A 154 -11.50 22.76 2.59
N PHE A 155 -11.25 21.76 3.43
CA PHE A 155 -11.86 21.56 4.75
C PHE A 155 -10.74 21.38 5.79
N PRO A 156 -11.00 21.69 7.08
CA PRO A 156 -10.02 21.47 8.14
C PRO A 156 -9.58 20.01 8.20
N TYR A 157 -8.27 19.78 8.30
CA TYR A 157 -7.67 18.46 8.47
C TYR A 157 -6.75 18.47 9.68
N LEU A 158 -7.15 17.76 10.74
CA LEU A 158 -6.55 17.82 12.07
C LEU A 158 -5.77 16.55 12.39
N TYR A 159 -4.74 16.67 13.24
CA TYR A 159 -3.89 15.54 13.63
C TYR A 159 -4.15 15.12 15.08
N ASP A 160 -4.60 13.89 15.27
CA ASP A 160 -4.78 13.24 16.58
C ASP A 160 -3.79 12.09 16.81
N GLY A 161 -2.87 11.83 15.86
CA GLY A 161 -1.94 10.69 15.94
C GLY A 161 -1.04 10.68 17.17
N GLU A 162 -0.70 11.84 17.72
CA GLU A 162 0.20 11.99 18.87
C GLU A 162 -0.35 11.31 20.15
N THR A 163 -1.64 11.49 20.44
CA THR A 163 -2.26 10.98 21.69
C THR A 163 -3.39 9.97 21.42
N GLN A 164 -4.01 10.12 20.25
CA GLN A 164 -5.17 9.37 19.78
C GLN A 164 -6.36 9.48 20.75
N SER A 165 -6.38 10.54 21.57
CA SER A 165 -7.36 10.70 22.65
C SER A 165 -8.75 10.97 22.10
N VAL A 166 -8.85 11.76 21.04
CA VAL A 166 -10.11 12.05 20.35
C VAL A 166 -10.59 10.78 19.62
N SER A 167 -9.70 10.10 18.92
CA SER A 167 -10.00 8.85 18.20
C SER A 167 -10.50 7.75 19.15
N LYS A 168 -9.92 7.67 20.37
CA LYS A 168 -10.39 6.77 21.44
C LYS A 168 -11.76 7.20 21.96
N ALA A 169 -12.00 8.49 22.19
CA ALA A 169 -13.25 9.01 22.72
C ALA A 169 -14.43 8.83 21.75
N TYR A 170 -14.20 8.96 20.44
CA TYR A 170 -15.19 8.65 19.40
C TYR A 170 -15.31 7.14 19.13
N GLY A 171 -14.31 6.37 19.56
CA GLY A 171 -14.17 4.94 19.33
C GLY A 171 -14.07 4.56 17.85
N VAL A 172 -13.14 5.23 17.17
CA VAL A 172 -12.81 5.03 15.75
C VAL A 172 -12.20 3.65 15.54
N THR A 173 -12.63 2.92 14.51
CA THR A 173 -12.14 1.57 14.24
C THR A 173 -11.38 1.45 12.92
N ALA A 174 -11.64 2.35 11.97
CA ALA A 174 -11.07 2.31 10.64
C ALA A 174 -10.90 3.72 10.04
N THR A 175 -10.19 3.79 8.93
CA THR A 175 -10.10 4.95 8.03
C THR A 175 -10.51 4.53 6.61
N PRO A 176 -11.50 5.18 5.97
CA PRO A 176 -12.31 6.29 6.48
C PRO A 176 -13.43 5.84 7.45
N HIS A 177 -13.84 6.72 8.37
CA HIS A 177 -14.96 6.52 9.30
C HIS A 177 -15.62 7.87 9.61
N ILE A 178 -16.90 8.03 9.26
CA ILE A 178 -17.61 9.31 9.38
C ILE A 178 -18.64 9.29 10.52
N PHE A 179 -18.72 10.40 11.23
CA PHE A 179 -19.68 10.69 12.31
C PHE A 179 -20.41 11.98 11.94
N ILE A 180 -21.74 11.96 11.90
CA ILE A 180 -22.54 13.12 11.51
C ILE A 180 -23.46 13.51 12.66
N PHE A 181 -23.33 14.75 13.07
CA PHE A 181 -24.00 15.33 14.23
C PHE A 181 -25.01 16.39 13.79
N ASP A 182 -26.10 16.48 14.54
CA ASP A 182 -27.06 17.59 14.40
C ASP A 182 -26.61 18.86 15.14
N LYS A 183 -27.48 19.88 15.14
CA LYS A 183 -27.24 21.20 15.73
C LYS A 183 -26.95 21.13 17.22
N ALA A 184 -27.53 20.14 17.90
CA ALA A 184 -27.30 19.91 19.32
C ALA A 184 -26.05 19.05 19.57
N ARG A 185 -25.24 18.80 18.54
CA ARG A 185 -24.07 17.89 18.53
C ARG A 185 -24.42 16.50 19.02
N THR A 186 -25.62 16.03 18.67
CA THR A 186 -26.06 14.65 18.92
C THR A 186 -25.73 13.81 17.69
N LEU A 187 -25.11 12.64 17.87
CA LEU A 187 -24.74 11.74 16.78
C LEU A 187 -25.99 11.18 16.12
N ARG A 188 -26.14 11.40 14.82
CA ARG A 188 -27.29 10.96 14.03
C ARG A 188 -26.93 9.91 13.01
N TYR A 189 -25.69 9.91 12.54
CA TYR A 189 -25.15 8.87 11.69
C TYR A 189 -23.70 8.54 12.04
N VAL A 190 -23.35 7.26 12.03
CA VAL A 190 -21.95 6.80 12.12
C VAL A 190 -21.69 5.60 11.22
N GLY A 191 -20.56 5.60 10.52
CA GLY A 191 -20.09 4.44 9.76
C GLY A 191 -19.34 4.79 8.48
N ARG A 192 -19.68 4.13 7.37
CA ARG A 192 -19.06 4.36 6.06
C ARG A 192 -19.56 5.64 5.40
N ILE A 193 -18.84 6.14 4.40
CA ILE A 193 -19.30 7.27 3.57
C ILE A 193 -20.36 6.77 2.58
N ASP A 194 -20.06 5.63 1.95
CA ASP A 194 -20.86 4.90 0.97
C ASP A 194 -20.44 3.41 0.96
N ASP A 195 -21.01 2.61 0.07
CA ASP A 195 -20.72 1.17 -0.01
C ASP A 195 -19.44 0.78 -0.76
N SER A 196 -18.67 1.74 -1.31
CA SER A 196 -17.47 1.45 -2.09
C SER A 196 -16.16 1.73 -1.35
N ARG A 197 -15.24 0.77 -1.45
CA ARG A 197 -13.84 0.92 -1.03
C ARG A 197 -12.90 1.45 -2.14
N TYR A 198 -13.41 1.59 -3.36
CA TYR A 198 -12.62 1.95 -4.55
C TYR A 198 -12.71 3.45 -4.82
N GLY A 199 -11.75 4.00 -5.56
CA GLY A 199 -11.83 5.40 -6.02
C GLY A 199 -12.80 5.62 -7.19
N ASP A 200 -13.18 4.55 -7.91
CA ASP A 200 -14.13 4.63 -9.02
C ASP A 200 -15.56 4.82 -8.51
N GLU A 201 -16.14 5.99 -8.77
CA GLU A 201 -17.49 6.34 -8.33
C GLU A 201 -18.58 5.47 -8.97
N SER A 202 -18.32 4.81 -10.11
CA SER A 202 -19.28 3.89 -10.75
C SER A 202 -19.57 2.64 -9.90
N THR A 203 -18.70 2.35 -8.94
CA THR A 203 -18.84 1.22 -8.02
C THR A 203 -19.79 1.49 -6.86
N ILE A 204 -20.18 2.76 -6.66
CA ILE A 204 -21.04 3.21 -5.57
C ILE A 204 -22.50 2.94 -5.92
N LYS A 205 -23.23 2.34 -4.98
CA LYS A 205 -24.67 2.04 -5.12
C LYS A 205 -25.50 2.69 -4.03
N THR A 206 -24.91 3.02 -2.88
CA THR A 206 -25.60 3.69 -1.76
C THR A 206 -24.74 4.84 -1.24
N HIS A 207 -25.36 5.87 -0.66
CA HIS A 207 -24.69 7.12 -0.30
C HIS A 207 -24.99 7.53 1.14
N GLU A 208 -24.70 6.66 2.12
CA GLU A 208 -25.24 6.85 3.47
C GLU A 208 -24.87 8.18 4.13
N ALA A 209 -23.65 8.68 3.95
CA ALA A 209 -23.26 9.98 4.51
C ALA A 209 -24.06 11.13 3.88
N ARG A 210 -24.24 11.12 2.55
CA ARG A 210 -25.05 12.10 1.84
C ARG A 210 -26.51 12.04 2.29
N ASP A 211 -27.08 10.84 2.29
CA ASP A 211 -28.49 10.62 2.65
C ASP A 211 -28.77 11.11 4.08
N ALA A 212 -27.83 10.91 5.00
CA ALA A 212 -27.92 11.43 6.37
C ALA A 212 -27.85 12.96 6.42
N ILE A 213 -26.92 13.58 5.70
CA ILE A 213 -26.80 15.05 5.64
C ILE A 213 -28.08 15.68 5.06
N GLU A 214 -28.58 15.15 3.93
CA GLU A 214 -29.79 15.65 3.27
C GLU A 214 -31.03 15.50 4.16
N ALA A 215 -31.17 14.34 4.82
CA ALA A 215 -32.27 14.12 5.76
C ALA A 215 -32.24 15.13 6.90
N LEU A 216 -31.08 15.35 7.52
CA LEU A 216 -30.96 16.25 8.67
C LEU A 216 -31.14 17.72 8.29
N LEU A 217 -30.61 18.17 7.15
CA LEU A 217 -30.85 19.52 6.61
C LEU A 217 -32.34 19.74 6.29
N ALA A 218 -33.06 18.69 5.91
CA ALA A 218 -34.51 18.71 5.73
C ALA A 218 -35.32 18.54 7.03
N GLY A 219 -34.67 18.48 8.20
CA GLY A 219 -35.32 18.29 9.50
C GLY A 219 -35.91 16.90 9.72
N LYS A 220 -35.38 15.87 9.03
CA LYS A 220 -35.83 14.47 9.10
C LYS A 220 -34.77 13.60 9.78
N GLU A 221 -35.19 12.42 10.22
CA GLU A 221 -34.27 11.35 10.66
C GLU A 221 -33.50 10.77 9.46
N PRO A 222 -32.20 10.47 9.59
CA PRO A 222 -31.47 9.69 8.60
C PRO A 222 -32.14 8.35 8.33
N PRO A 223 -32.23 7.89 7.06
CA PRO A 223 -32.85 6.61 6.73
C PRO A 223 -32.09 5.41 7.32
N VAL A 224 -30.78 5.57 7.51
CA VAL A 224 -29.90 4.66 8.25
C VAL A 224 -29.13 5.51 9.23
N THR A 225 -29.02 5.08 10.48
CA THR A 225 -28.31 5.82 11.55
C THR A 225 -26.96 5.20 11.88
N GLN A 226 -26.71 3.97 11.46
CA GLN A 226 -25.44 3.29 11.72
C GLN A 226 -25.12 2.26 10.65
N THR A 227 -23.87 2.26 10.20
CA THR A 227 -23.28 1.21 9.37
C THR A 227 -21.92 0.79 9.94
N ARG A 228 -21.31 -0.24 9.36
CA ARG A 228 -19.89 -0.54 9.63
C ARG A 228 -19.01 0.38 8.80
N ALA A 229 -17.96 0.93 9.39
CA ALA A 229 -16.90 1.58 8.63
C ALA A 229 -16.18 0.57 7.72
N HIS A 230 -15.78 1.00 6.52
CA HIS A 230 -15.06 0.19 5.55
C HIS A 230 -13.70 0.83 5.28
N GLY A 231 -12.60 0.15 5.63
CA GLY A 231 -11.26 0.70 5.44
C GLY A 231 -10.18 0.00 6.23
N CYS A 232 -8.98 0.58 6.24
CA CYS A 232 -7.87 0.06 7.05
C CYS A 232 -8.10 0.34 8.53
N SER A 233 -7.68 -0.60 9.39
CA SER A 233 -7.71 -0.37 10.84
C SER A 233 -6.85 0.83 11.25
N THR A 234 -7.31 1.55 12.29
CA THR A 234 -6.56 2.64 12.90
C THR A 234 -5.18 2.17 13.39
N LYS A 235 -4.16 3.01 13.16
CA LYS A 235 -2.77 2.74 13.52
C LYS A 235 -2.53 3.21 14.95
N TRP A 236 -2.95 2.40 15.91
CA TRP A 236 -2.83 2.68 17.34
C TRP A 236 -1.37 2.63 17.83
N ALA A 237 -0.95 3.63 18.63
CA ALA A 237 0.39 3.81 19.18
C ALA A 237 0.91 2.58 19.96
N GLY A 238 0.02 1.75 20.52
CA GLY A 238 0.39 0.48 21.18
C GLY A 238 1.04 -0.55 20.26
N LYS A 239 1.12 -0.28 18.94
CA LYS A 239 1.80 -1.14 17.95
C LYS A 239 3.22 -0.67 17.62
N ALA A 240 3.67 0.48 18.12
CA ALA A 240 4.99 1.04 17.80
C ALA A 240 6.13 0.07 18.12
N ASP A 241 6.09 -0.63 19.26
CA ASP A 241 7.10 -1.63 19.63
C ASP A 241 7.17 -2.81 18.64
N ALA A 242 6.01 -3.22 18.11
CA ALA A 242 5.95 -4.29 17.11
C ALA A 242 6.54 -3.83 15.77
N VAL A 243 6.31 -2.57 15.38
CA VAL A 243 6.92 -1.96 14.19
C VAL A 243 8.44 -1.80 14.36
N ALA A 244 8.89 -1.33 15.53
CA ALA A 244 10.31 -1.22 15.84
C ALA A 244 11.01 -2.58 15.80
N LYS A 245 10.39 -3.62 16.36
CA LYS A 245 10.88 -5.00 16.26
C LYS A 245 10.93 -5.48 14.82
N TYR A 246 9.88 -5.24 14.04
CA TYR A 246 9.84 -5.60 12.61
C TYR A 246 11.00 -4.94 11.83
N ASN A 247 11.27 -3.66 12.08
CA ASN A 247 12.39 -2.95 11.47
C ASN A 247 13.75 -3.51 11.91
N ALA A 248 13.94 -3.77 13.20
CA ALA A 248 15.18 -4.34 13.73
C ALA A 248 15.45 -5.76 13.20
N GLU A 249 14.41 -6.56 12.93
CA GLU A 249 14.58 -7.86 12.26
C GLU A 249 14.94 -7.70 10.78
N PHE A 250 14.36 -6.72 10.09
CA PHE A 250 14.73 -6.41 8.71
C PHE A 250 16.21 -5.99 8.59
N GLU A 251 16.70 -5.17 9.51
CA GLU A 251 18.10 -4.70 9.53
C GLU A 251 19.13 -5.83 9.69
N LYS A 252 18.72 -6.99 10.23
CA LYS A 252 19.56 -8.19 10.38
C LYS A 252 19.58 -9.08 9.14
N LYS A 253 18.73 -8.82 8.14
CA LYS A 253 18.65 -9.63 6.93
C LYS A 253 19.97 -9.62 6.16
N GLU A 254 20.24 -10.73 5.49
CA GLU A 254 21.41 -10.85 4.64
C GLU A 254 21.31 -9.89 3.45
N VAL A 255 22.38 -9.11 3.24
CA VAL A 255 22.55 -8.30 2.04
C VAL A 255 23.38 -9.09 1.05
N THR A 256 22.73 -9.59 0.01
CA THR A 256 23.37 -10.28 -1.12
C THR A 256 23.85 -9.28 -2.15
N VAL A 257 25.00 -9.54 -2.78
CA VAL A 257 25.60 -8.71 -3.84
C VAL A 257 26.33 -9.61 -4.83
N GLU A 258 26.09 -9.40 -6.13
CA GLU A 258 26.73 -10.19 -7.21
C GLU A 258 27.30 -9.30 -8.30
N THR A 259 28.26 -9.80 -9.07
CA THR A 259 28.67 -9.17 -10.31
C THR A 259 27.65 -9.45 -11.41
N ILE A 260 27.36 -8.48 -12.27
CA ILE A 260 26.44 -8.66 -13.40
C ILE A 260 27.19 -8.49 -14.73
N ASP A 261 26.90 -9.36 -15.71
CA ASP A 261 27.42 -9.24 -17.07
C ASP A 261 26.46 -8.47 -18.00
N ALA A 262 26.93 -8.14 -19.20
CA ALA A 262 26.16 -7.35 -20.17
C ALA A 262 24.85 -8.05 -20.60
N ALA A 263 24.83 -9.38 -20.69
CA ALA A 263 23.65 -10.13 -21.13
C ALA A 263 22.58 -10.13 -20.05
N ALA A 264 22.97 -10.38 -18.79
CA ALA A 264 22.09 -10.31 -17.63
C ALA A 264 21.58 -8.89 -17.39
N LEU A 265 22.43 -7.86 -17.53
CA LEU A 265 22.03 -6.46 -17.40
C LEU A 265 21.01 -6.06 -18.47
N LYS A 266 21.20 -6.50 -19.72
CA LYS A 266 20.24 -6.27 -20.80
C LYS A 266 18.88 -6.90 -20.51
N LYS A 267 18.86 -8.13 -19.98
CA LYS A 267 17.61 -8.79 -19.55
C LYS A 267 16.94 -8.04 -18.40
N LEU A 268 17.71 -7.61 -17.41
CA LEU A 268 17.20 -6.84 -16.27
C LEU A 268 16.58 -5.51 -16.71
N ARG A 269 17.24 -4.81 -17.64
CA ARG A 269 16.80 -3.51 -18.17
C ARG A 269 15.57 -3.61 -19.07
N ALA A 270 15.43 -4.69 -19.84
CA ALA A 270 14.26 -4.94 -20.69
C ALA A 270 12.96 -5.01 -19.88
N ASN A 271 13.04 -5.45 -18.62
CA ASN A 271 11.92 -5.54 -17.69
C ASN A 271 10.69 -6.24 -18.29
N ASP A 272 10.87 -7.48 -18.76
CA ASP A 272 9.80 -8.33 -19.29
C ASP A 272 8.84 -8.86 -18.19
N THR A 273 8.79 -8.18 -17.03
CA THR A 273 7.93 -8.51 -15.89
C THR A 273 6.71 -7.58 -15.87
N ASP A 274 5.78 -7.83 -14.95
CA ASP A 274 4.64 -6.95 -14.65
C ASP A 274 4.98 -5.87 -13.61
N LYS A 275 6.23 -5.78 -13.17
CA LYS A 275 6.67 -4.85 -12.13
C LYS A 275 7.21 -3.54 -12.70
N VAL A 276 7.04 -2.48 -11.92
CA VAL A 276 7.81 -1.26 -12.08
C VAL A 276 9.19 -1.45 -11.43
N ARG A 277 10.25 -1.20 -12.19
CA ARG A 277 11.63 -1.42 -11.73
C ARG A 277 12.35 -0.09 -11.56
N LEU A 278 12.88 0.15 -10.37
CA LEU A 278 13.77 1.28 -10.08
C LEU A 278 15.22 0.82 -10.20
N ILE A 279 15.98 1.34 -11.15
CA ILE A 279 17.44 1.12 -11.26
C ILE A 279 18.16 2.37 -10.78
N ASN A 280 19.02 2.24 -9.77
CA ASN A 280 19.91 3.31 -9.33
C ASN A 280 21.37 2.93 -9.60
N LEU A 281 22.06 3.79 -10.36
CA LEU A 281 23.50 3.73 -10.61
C LEU A 281 24.21 4.53 -9.53
N TRP A 282 25.19 3.90 -8.88
CA TRP A 282 25.90 4.51 -7.75
C TRP A 282 27.35 4.06 -7.65
N ALA A 283 28.13 4.73 -6.77
CA ALA A 283 29.47 4.28 -6.42
C ALA A 283 29.82 4.64 -4.96
N THR A 284 30.72 3.88 -4.32
CA THR A 284 31.09 4.08 -2.91
C THR A 284 31.82 5.41 -2.65
N TRP A 285 32.43 5.99 -3.67
CA TRP A 285 33.12 7.28 -3.63
C TRP A 285 32.21 8.47 -3.97
N CYS A 286 30.98 8.23 -4.42
CA CYS A 286 30.02 9.25 -4.77
C CYS A 286 29.25 9.72 -3.53
N GLY A 287 29.55 10.93 -3.04
CA GLY A 287 28.92 11.50 -1.83
C GLY A 287 27.38 11.51 -1.87
N PRO A 288 26.74 12.07 -2.90
CA PRO A 288 25.28 12.07 -3.02
C PRO A 288 24.68 10.65 -3.07
N CYS A 289 25.35 9.71 -3.76
CA CYS A 289 24.92 8.31 -3.80
C CYS A 289 24.88 7.65 -2.42
N VAL A 290 25.85 7.97 -1.56
CA VAL A 290 25.89 7.49 -0.17
C VAL A 290 24.79 8.15 0.67
N ALA A 291 24.47 9.41 0.40
CA ALA A 291 23.45 10.17 1.13
C ALA A 291 22.03 9.63 0.86
N GLU A 292 21.69 9.29 -0.39
CA GLU A 292 20.34 8.85 -0.79
C GLU A 292 20.07 7.35 -0.56
N MET A 293 21.08 6.54 -0.27
CA MET A 293 20.94 5.09 -0.12
C MET A 293 19.87 4.66 0.91
N PRO A 294 19.76 5.29 2.11
CA PRO A 294 18.68 4.99 3.05
C PRO A 294 17.29 5.20 2.44
N ASP A 295 17.11 6.24 1.64
CA ASP A 295 15.82 6.57 1.02
C ASP A 295 15.46 5.57 -0.08
N LEU A 296 16.42 5.16 -0.91
CA LEU A 296 16.24 4.09 -1.89
C LEU A 296 15.81 2.79 -1.21
N VAL A 297 16.51 2.37 -0.16
CA VAL A 297 16.15 1.17 0.61
C VAL A 297 14.74 1.29 1.20
N ASN A 298 14.39 2.45 1.75
CA ASN A 298 13.05 2.70 2.28
C ASN A 298 11.97 2.65 1.19
N ILE A 299 12.23 3.17 -0.02
CA ILE A 299 11.34 3.06 -1.18
C ILE A 299 11.16 1.59 -1.58
N GLY A 300 12.26 0.82 -1.66
CA GLY A 300 12.24 -0.62 -1.90
C GLY A 300 11.32 -1.37 -0.93
N ARG A 301 11.41 -1.04 0.36
CA ARG A 301 10.56 -1.61 1.42
C ARG A 301 9.12 -1.11 1.35
N GLN A 302 8.92 0.17 1.04
CA GLN A 302 7.60 0.80 1.00
C GLN A 302 6.70 0.16 -0.05
N PHE A 303 7.25 -0.13 -1.23
CA PHE A 303 6.48 -0.67 -2.34
C PHE A 303 6.62 -2.20 -2.50
N GLU A 304 7.19 -2.92 -1.53
CA GLU A 304 7.43 -4.38 -1.63
C GLU A 304 6.15 -5.21 -1.88
N THR A 305 5.01 -4.70 -1.42
CA THR A 305 3.69 -5.34 -1.55
C THR A 305 2.99 -4.96 -2.85
N ARG A 306 3.64 -4.11 -3.66
CA ARG A 306 3.19 -3.68 -4.97
C ARG A 306 4.05 -4.39 -6.03
N GLY A 307 3.60 -4.38 -7.29
CA GLY A 307 4.42 -4.83 -8.41
C GLY A 307 5.61 -3.89 -8.63
N PHE A 308 6.59 -3.90 -7.74
CA PHE A 308 7.72 -2.99 -7.71
C PHE A 308 8.99 -3.70 -7.22
N ASP A 309 10.14 -3.36 -7.80
CA ASP A 309 11.44 -3.69 -7.21
C ASP A 309 12.50 -2.59 -7.37
N LEU A 310 13.38 -2.51 -6.38
CA LEU A 310 14.60 -1.70 -6.43
C LEU A 310 15.77 -2.58 -6.86
N VAL A 311 16.51 -2.14 -7.87
CA VAL A 311 17.81 -2.68 -8.30
C VAL A 311 18.88 -1.63 -8.06
N THR A 312 19.93 -1.99 -7.32
CA THR A 312 21.09 -1.13 -7.11
C THR A 312 22.23 -1.64 -7.99
N LEU A 313 22.91 -0.73 -8.71
CA LEU A 313 24.00 -1.07 -9.61
C LEU A 313 25.22 -0.20 -9.31
N SER A 314 26.22 -0.78 -8.64
CA SER A 314 27.49 -0.12 -8.36
C SER A 314 28.38 -0.10 -9.61
N LEU A 315 29.02 1.03 -9.86
CA LEU A 315 30.04 1.25 -10.89
C LEU A 315 31.45 1.39 -10.28
N ASP A 316 31.66 0.92 -9.05
CA ASP A 316 32.99 0.89 -8.45
C ASP A 316 33.93 -0.04 -9.25
N ASP A 317 35.24 0.19 -9.18
CA ASP A 317 36.21 -0.73 -9.79
C ASP A 317 36.10 -2.15 -9.20
N ALA A 318 36.49 -3.17 -9.95
CA ALA A 318 36.47 -4.57 -9.49
C ALA A 318 37.22 -4.78 -8.15
N ALA A 319 38.30 -4.03 -7.92
CA ALA A 319 39.08 -4.07 -6.68
C ALA A 319 38.31 -3.56 -5.44
N ALA A 320 37.22 -2.82 -5.64
CA ALA A 320 36.39 -2.24 -4.58
C ALA A 320 35.16 -3.08 -4.22
N ALA A 321 35.04 -4.32 -4.73
CA ALA A 321 33.89 -5.21 -4.47
C ALA A 321 33.55 -5.36 -2.97
N GLU A 322 34.56 -5.37 -2.08
CA GLU A 322 34.28 -5.43 -0.63
C GLU A 322 33.71 -4.12 -0.08
N LYS A 323 34.13 -2.96 -0.61
CA LYS A 323 33.55 -1.67 -0.22
C LYS A 323 32.07 -1.60 -0.60
N VAL A 324 31.71 -2.12 -1.78
CA VAL A 324 30.32 -2.22 -2.24
C VAL A 324 29.49 -3.04 -1.25
N ARG A 325 29.97 -4.23 -0.86
CA ARG A 325 29.30 -5.09 0.13
C ARG A 325 29.16 -4.41 1.48
N VAL A 326 30.22 -3.79 1.98
CA VAL A 326 30.21 -3.07 3.28
C VAL A 326 29.22 -1.90 3.24
N MET A 327 29.16 -1.16 2.14
CA MET A 327 28.23 -0.03 1.99
C MET A 327 26.78 -0.51 1.98
N LEU A 328 26.43 -1.50 1.18
CA LEU A 328 25.05 -2.02 1.13
C LEU A 328 24.63 -2.64 2.47
N LYS A 329 25.55 -3.32 3.18
CA LYS A 329 25.31 -3.81 4.54
C LYS A 329 25.09 -2.69 5.55
N ARG A 330 25.88 -1.61 5.48
CA ARG A 330 25.73 -0.43 6.35
C ARG A 330 24.34 0.19 6.25
N PHE A 331 23.74 0.17 5.06
CA PHE A 331 22.41 0.73 4.80
C PHE A 331 21.28 -0.30 4.83
N HIS A 332 21.58 -1.54 5.24
CA HIS A 332 20.59 -2.62 5.31
C HIS A 332 19.84 -2.82 3.99
N ALA A 333 20.55 -2.74 2.86
CA ALA A 333 19.99 -2.90 1.50
C ALA A 333 19.66 -4.38 1.17
N ALA A 334 19.02 -5.07 2.11
CA ALA A 334 18.50 -6.42 1.93
C ALA A 334 17.18 -6.37 1.16
N MET A 335 16.85 -7.47 0.49
CA MET A 335 15.56 -7.59 -0.17
C MET A 335 14.45 -7.86 0.87
N PRO A 336 13.31 -7.16 0.80
CA PRO A 336 12.11 -7.55 1.52
C PRO A 336 11.63 -8.95 1.09
N ASP A 337 10.87 -9.65 1.95
CA ASP A 337 10.55 -11.08 1.75
C ASP A 337 9.78 -11.31 0.44
N LEU A 338 8.82 -10.43 0.14
CA LEU A 338 8.03 -10.52 -1.10
C LEU A 338 8.87 -10.22 -2.33
N THR A 339 9.79 -9.25 -2.23
CA THR A 339 10.74 -8.94 -3.29
C THR A 339 11.68 -10.12 -3.53
N GLU A 340 12.22 -10.75 -2.49
CA GLU A 340 13.10 -11.92 -2.63
C GLU A 340 12.39 -13.09 -3.34
N ALA A 341 11.14 -13.37 -2.97
CA ALA A 341 10.34 -14.40 -3.64
C ALA A 341 10.16 -14.08 -5.14
N SER A 342 9.79 -12.85 -5.48
CA SER A 342 9.60 -12.40 -6.86
C SER A 342 10.91 -12.41 -7.67
N VAL A 343 12.02 -11.98 -7.06
CA VAL A 343 13.36 -11.99 -7.67
C VAL A 343 13.79 -13.42 -8.02
N LYS A 344 13.49 -14.37 -7.14
CA LYS A 344 13.76 -15.80 -7.38
C LYS A 344 12.93 -16.38 -8.53
N GLU A 345 11.68 -15.97 -8.67
CA GLU A 345 10.83 -16.37 -9.81
C GLU A 345 11.38 -15.88 -11.16
N GLU A 346 12.07 -14.73 -11.17
CA GLU A 346 12.79 -14.23 -12.36
C GLU A 346 14.11 -14.95 -12.64
N GLY A 347 14.51 -15.89 -11.79
CA GLY A 347 15.78 -16.63 -11.88
C GLY A 347 16.98 -15.81 -11.40
N ARG A 348 16.76 -14.82 -10.53
CA ARG A 348 17.80 -13.96 -9.93
C ARG A 348 17.94 -14.29 -8.44
N THR A 349 19.10 -13.99 -7.88
CA THR A 349 19.47 -14.26 -6.47
C THR A 349 19.63 -12.97 -5.67
N THR A 350 19.74 -11.83 -6.35
CA THR A 350 19.88 -10.51 -5.74
C THR A 350 19.31 -9.41 -6.63
N ASN A 351 19.10 -8.24 -6.04
CA ASN A 351 18.85 -6.97 -6.70
C ASN A 351 20.03 -6.01 -6.57
N ASN A 352 21.10 -6.39 -5.87
CA ASN A 352 22.28 -5.56 -5.70
C ASN A 352 23.41 -6.08 -6.57
N TYR A 353 23.79 -5.29 -7.56
CA TYR A 353 24.77 -5.69 -8.56
C TYR A 353 26.00 -4.78 -8.54
N HIS A 354 27.14 -5.36 -8.87
CA HIS A 354 28.41 -4.68 -9.10
C HIS A 354 28.79 -4.86 -10.57
N TRP A 355 28.76 -3.77 -11.33
CA TRP A 355 29.28 -3.74 -12.70
C TRP A 355 30.79 -3.54 -12.69
N THR A 356 31.53 -4.44 -13.33
CA THR A 356 32.99 -4.38 -13.44
C THR A 356 33.49 -4.17 -14.88
N GLY A 357 32.55 -3.97 -15.81
CA GLY A 357 32.85 -3.69 -17.21
C GLY A 357 33.10 -2.21 -17.47
N ASP A 358 33.18 -1.87 -18.76
CA ASP A 358 33.33 -0.49 -19.21
C ASP A 358 32.05 0.34 -18.92
N PRO A 359 32.16 1.56 -18.38
CA PRO A 359 31.00 2.42 -18.07
C PRO A 359 30.19 2.84 -19.30
N ASP A 360 30.83 3.08 -20.45
CA ASP A 360 30.11 3.45 -21.68
C ASP A 360 29.31 2.25 -22.21
N ALA A 361 29.87 1.04 -22.11
CA ALA A 361 29.12 -0.18 -22.41
C ALA A 361 27.90 -0.38 -21.48
N LEU A 362 27.99 0.01 -20.20
CA LEU A 362 26.84 0.03 -19.30
C LEU A 362 25.80 1.07 -19.74
N ALA A 363 26.24 2.29 -20.09
CA ALA A 363 25.35 3.36 -20.53
C ALA A 363 24.55 2.93 -21.78
N GLU A 364 25.20 2.33 -22.78
CA GLU A 364 24.55 1.80 -23.98
C GLU A 364 23.47 0.74 -23.69
N ILE A 365 23.61 0.00 -22.58
CA ILE A 365 22.63 -1.02 -22.17
C ILE A 365 21.50 -0.40 -21.35
N VAL A 366 21.86 0.40 -20.33
CA VAL A 366 20.93 0.86 -19.29
C VAL A 366 20.19 2.12 -19.73
N ASP A 367 20.92 3.11 -20.23
CA ASP A 367 20.37 4.39 -20.65
C ASP A 367 21.37 5.17 -21.53
N PRO A 368 21.28 5.08 -22.87
CA PRO A 368 22.16 5.81 -23.78
C PRO A 368 22.06 7.33 -23.65
N GLU A 369 21.03 7.85 -23.01
CA GLU A 369 20.87 9.30 -22.73
C GLU A 369 21.59 9.73 -21.43
N TRP A 370 22.16 8.79 -20.68
CA TRP A 370 22.84 9.09 -19.43
C TRP A 370 24.17 9.85 -19.68
N PRO A 371 24.36 11.06 -19.12
CA PRO A 371 25.58 11.84 -19.31
C PRO A 371 26.81 11.31 -18.54
N GLY A 372 26.68 10.20 -17.82
CA GLY A 372 27.78 9.59 -17.03
C GLY A 372 27.92 10.10 -15.59
N ALA A 373 27.07 11.05 -15.16
CA ALA A 373 27.08 11.58 -13.80
C ALA A 373 26.36 10.65 -12.81
N LEU A 374 26.94 10.42 -11.63
CA LEU A 374 26.32 9.66 -10.54
C LEU A 374 25.80 10.59 -9.43
N PRO A 375 24.72 10.21 -8.71
CA PRO A 375 23.87 9.06 -8.98
C PRO A 375 23.00 9.25 -10.23
N HIS A 376 22.53 8.15 -10.81
CA HIS A 376 21.57 8.16 -11.90
C HIS A 376 20.45 7.18 -11.63
N THR A 377 19.21 7.67 -11.65
CA THR A 377 18.04 6.90 -11.26
C THR A 377 17.06 6.80 -12.42
N LEU A 378 16.59 5.58 -12.68
CA LEU A 378 15.63 5.24 -13.71
C LEU A 378 14.44 4.50 -13.11
N LEU A 379 13.23 4.94 -13.44
CA LEU A 379 12.02 4.15 -13.21
C LEU A 379 11.58 3.56 -14.55
N ILE A 380 11.44 2.24 -14.57
CA ILE A 380 11.18 1.47 -15.78
C ILE A 380 9.85 0.76 -15.61
N ALA A 381 8.91 1.03 -16.52
CA ALA A 381 7.63 0.36 -16.57
C ALA A 381 7.76 -1.10 -17.06
N PRO A 382 6.75 -1.94 -16.85
CA PRO A 382 6.62 -3.23 -17.55
C PRO A 382 6.86 -3.08 -19.06
N GLY A 383 7.72 -3.92 -19.63
CA GLY A 383 8.09 -3.86 -21.05
C GLY A 383 9.22 -2.89 -21.39
N GLY A 384 9.85 -2.24 -20.39
CA GLY A 384 11.15 -1.59 -20.55
C GLY A 384 11.12 -0.10 -20.87
N GLU A 385 9.95 0.53 -20.93
CA GLU A 385 9.82 1.98 -21.08
C GLU A 385 10.40 2.73 -19.86
N ILE A 386 11.24 3.75 -20.09
CA ILE A 386 11.70 4.65 -19.02
C ILE A 386 10.61 5.69 -18.80
N ILE A 387 9.99 5.65 -17.63
CA ILE A 387 8.93 6.59 -17.22
C ILE A 387 9.42 7.68 -16.26
N TYR A 388 10.66 7.55 -15.77
CA TYR A 388 11.36 8.59 -15.00
C TYR A 388 12.87 8.42 -15.17
N ARG A 389 13.56 9.56 -15.33
CA ARG A 389 15.02 9.65 -15.45
C ARG A 389 15.50 10.84 -14.65
N HIS A 390 16.47 10.62 -13.77
CA HIS A 390 17.03 11.68 -12.93
C HIS A 390 18.53 11.51 -12.72
N ASN A 391 19.26 12.61 -12.92
CA ASN A 391 20.69 12.70 -12.67
C ASN A 391 20.91 13.54 -11.40
N GLY A 392 21.71 13.03 -10.48
CA GLY A 392 21.91 13.65 -9.17
C GLY A 392 21.00 13.06 -8.09
N GLU A 393 21.13 13.61 -6.88
CA GLU A 393 20.39 13.15 -5.69
C GLU A 393 18.89 13.21 -5.92
N ILE A 394 18.18 12.12 -5.59
CA ILE A 394 16.73 12.03 -5.81
C ILE A 394 15.95 13.01 -4.91
N ASP A 395 14.87 13.58 -5.46
CA ASP A 395 13.77 14.08 -4.63
C ASP A 395 12.85 12.88 -4.30
N VAL A 396 12.79 12.52 -3.02
CA VAL A 396 12.05 11.35 -2.55
C VAL A 396 10.55 11.48 -2.81
N ASP A 397 9.98 12.67 -2.63
CA ASP A 397 8.55 12.91 -2.82
C ASP A 397 8.21 12.87 -4.32
N GLU A 398 9.07 13.42 -5.18
CA GLU A 398 8.93 13.31 -6.64
C GLU A 398 9.00 11.86 -7.12
N LEU A 399 10.02 11.11 -6.69
CA LEU A 399 10.18 9.71 -7.10
C LEU A 399 9.01 8.85 -6.63
N ARG A 400 8.57 9.00 -5.38
CA ARG A 400 7.36 8.34 -4.86
C ARG A 400 6.13 8.69 -5.69
N ARG A 401 5.96 9.96 -6.08
CA ARG A 401 4.85 10.38 -6.94
C ARG A 401 4.88 9.66 -8.28
N LYS A 402 6.04 9.56 -8.94
CA LYS A 402 6.19 8.81 -10.20
C LYS A 402 5.85 7.33 -10.05
N ILE A 403 6.27 6.70 -8.96
CA ILE A 403 5.93 5.31 -8.65
C ILE A 403 4.41 5.15 -8.45
N VAL A 404 3.81 6.03 -7.65
CA VAL A 404 2.39 5.99 -7.30
C VAL A 404 1.49 6.35 -8.49
N ASP A 405 1.90 7.28 -9.37
CA ASP A 405 1.19 7.63 -10.60
C ASP A 405 1.04 6.42 -11.52
N HIS A 406 2.07 5.55 -11.55
CA HIS A 406 2.03 4.32 -12.34
C HIS A 406 1.27 3.18 -11.65
N LEU A 407 1.53 2.97 -10.35
CA LEU A 407 0.95 1.84 -9.61
C LEU A 407 -0.49 2.09 -9.14
N GLY A 408 -0.91 3.35 -9.03
CA GLY A 408 -2.19 3.77 -8.46
C GLY A 408 -2.17 3.98 -6.94
N ARG A 409 -2.95 4.98 -6.52
CA ARG A 409 -3.12 5.45 -5.11
C ARG A 409 -4.13 4.66 -4.29
N PHE A 410 -5.02 3.93 -4.94
CA PHE A 410 -6.11 3.23 -4.28
C PHE A 410 -6.45 1.94 -5.00
N TYR A 411 -7.27 1.11 -4.37
CA TYR A 411 -7.75 -0.11 -4.99
C TYR A 411 -8.59 0.21 -6.22
N THR A 412 -8.41 -0.59 -7.26
CA THR A 412 -9.29 -0.66 -8.44
C THR A 412 -10.15 -1.92 -8.35
N PRO A 413 -11.37 -1.91 -8.93
CA PRO A 413 -12.11 -3.14 -9.17
C PRO A 413 -11.32 -4.10 -10.06
N ASP A 414 -11.51 -5.40 -9.84
CA ASP A 414 -10.94 -6.48 -10.67
C ASP A 414 -11.64 -6.59 -12.04
#